data_AF-A0A6G0JG27-F1
#
_entry.id   AF-A0A6G0JG27-F1
#
_cell.length_a   1.000
_cell.length_b   1.000
_cell.length_c   1.000
_cell.angle_alpha   90.00
_cell.angle_beta   90.00
_cell.angle_gamma   90.00
#
_symmetry.space_group_name_H-M   'P 1'
#
loop_
_entity.id
_entity.type
_entity.pdbx_description
1 polymer ?
#
loop_
_entity_poly.entity_id
_entity_poly.type
_entity_poly.pdbx_seq_one_letter_code
_entity_poly.pdbx_strand_id
1 'polypeptide(L)'
;WHMNKNVLSKTRQVLGQVPVVNPAPGQPKYENTWQTDAFMEAFYATVDAASEEEFEEKKVNLQKLNRELSDYLANHWWKYKTKIVRAWTDRYRHFGVRDTSFVEGAHAKCKIWLRGS
;
A
#
# COMPACT_ATOMS: atom_id res chain seq x y z
N TRP A 1 -6.34 14.06 0.76
CA TRP A 1 -4.92 13.95 0.37
C TRP A 1 -4.67 12.52 -0.09
N HIS A 2 -4.21 12.27 -1.32
CA HIS A 2 -4.23 10.93 -1.93
C HIS A 2 -2.86 10.22 -1.89
N MET A 3 -2.25 10.09 -0.70
CA MET A 3 -0.95 9.41 -0.53
C MET A 3 -0.91 8.05 -1.25
N ASN A 4 -1.90 7.19 -1.01
CA ASN A 4 -1.96 5.85 -1.62
C ASN A 4 -1.99 5.90 -3.15
N LYS A 5 -2.68 6.87 -3.76
CA LYS A 5 -2.70 7.02 -5.23
C LYS A 5 -1.34 7.51 -5.76
N ASN A 6 -0.66 8.40 -5.04
CA ASN A 6 0.65 8.89 -5.43
C ASN A 6 1.71 7.78 -5.35
N VAL A 7 1.69 7.00 -4.25
CA VAL A 7 2.58 5.85 -4.08
C VAL A 7 2.29 4.81 -5.16
N LEU A 8 1.03 4.43 -5.38
CA LEU A 8 0.67 3.49 -6.45
C LEU A 8 1.11 3.96 -7.84
N SER A 9 0.93 5.25 -8.14
CA SER A 9 1.35 5.81 -9.43
C SER A 9 2.87 5.74 -9.61
N LYS A 10 3.66 6.09 -8.59
CA LYS A 10 5.13 5.99 -8.66
C LYS A 10 5.59 4.53 -8.70
N THR A 11 4.96 3.63 -7.94
CA THR A 11 5.25 2.18 -8.00
C THR A 11 5.02 1.63 -9.40
N ARG A 12 3.91 1.97 -10.05
CA ARG A 12 3.64 1.57 -11.44
C ARG A 12 4.61 2.14 -12.46
N GLN A 13 5.14 3.35 -12.23
CA GLN A 13 6.19 3.90 -13.10
C GLN A 13 7.49 3.11 -13.03
N VAL A 14 7.83 2.55 -11.86
CA VAL A 14 9.09 1.83 -11.63
C VAL A 14 8.96 0.33 -11.90
N LEU A 15 7.87 -0.30 -11.43
CA LEU A 15 7.65 -1.75 -11.48
C LEU A 15 6.64 -2.18 -12.54
N GLY A 16 6.00 -1.24 -13.21
CA GLY A 16 5.19 -1.47 -14.41
C GLY A 16 3.78 -2.00 -14.18
N GLN A 17 3.10 -2.20 -15.29
CA GLN A 17 1.78 -2.81 -15.42
C GLN A 17 1.79 -3.75 -16.63
N VAL A 18 0.91 -4.75 -16.62
CA VAL A 18 0.74 -5.68 -17.75
C VAL A 18 -0.63 -5.47 -18.41
N PRO A 19 -0.72 -5.60 -19.74
CA PRO A 19 -2.01 -5.53 -20.42
C PRO A 19 -2.87 -6.74 -20.04
N VAL A 20 -4.15 -6.50 -19.77
CA VAL A 20 -5.13 -7.58 -19.55
C VAL A 20 -5.50 -8.17 -20.91
N VAL A 21 -5.43 -9.49 -21.06
CA VAL A 21 -5.83 -10.19 -22.29
C VAL A 21 -7.36 -10.25 -22.36
N ASN A 22 -7.94 -9.73 -23.44
CA ASN A 22 -9.39 -9.71 -23.69
C ASN A 22 -10.22 -9.11 -22.54
N PRO A 23 -10.02 -7.83 -22.17
CA PRO A 23 -10.78 -7.20 -21.09
C PRO A 23 -12.26 -7.10 -21.48
N ALA A 24 -13.15 -7.53 -20.59
CA ALA A 24 -14.59 -7.34 -20.77
C ALA A 24 -14.95 -5.83 -20.79
N PRO A 25 -16.07 -5.43 -21.42
CA PRO A 25 -16.52 -4.03 -21.38
C PRO A 25 -16.62 -3.51 -19.95
N GLY A 26 -15.92 -2.42 -19.65
CA GLY A 26 -15.86 -1.82 -18.31
C GLY A 26 -14.73 -2.33 -17.41
N GLN A 27 -13.94 -3.31 -17.84
CA GLN A 27 -12.74 -3.74 -17.10
C GLN A 27 -11.50 -2.88 -17.41
N PRO A 28 -10.56 -2.76 -16.45
CA PRO A 28 -9.28 -2.12 -16.69
C PRO A 28 -8.49 -2.81 -17.80
N LYS A 29 -7.88 -2.02 -18.69
CA LYS A 29 -7.01 -2.52 -19.77
C LYS A 29 -5.64 -3.01 -19.28
N TYR A 30 -5.26 -2.60 -18.07
CA TYR A 30 -3.98 -2.92 -17.47
C TYR A 30 -4.18 -3.31 -16.01
N GLU A 31 -3.42 -4.32 -15.58
CA GLU A 31 -3.30 -4.71 -14.19
C GLU A 31 -1.87 -4.49 -13.70
N ASN A 32 -1.67 -4.57 -12.38
CA ASN A 32 -0.35 -4.40 -11.81
C ASN A 32 0.52 -5.62 -12.16
N THR A 33 1.83 -5.42 -12.28
CA THR A 33 2.77 -6.55 -12.21
C THR A 33 2.72 -7.16 -10.81
N TRP A 34 3.10 -8.44 -10.68
CA TRP A 34 3.26 -9.08 -9.37
C TRP A 34 4.21 -8.30 -8.44
N GLN A 35 5.23 -7.64 -9.00
CA GLN A 35 6.16 -6.79 -8.26
C GLN A 35 5.49 -5.53 -7.73
N THR A 36 4.66 -4.88 -8.56
CA THR A 36 3.87 -3.72 -8.15
C THR A 36 2.90 -4.09 -7.03
N ASP A 37 2.20 -5.21 -7.15
CA ASP A 37 1.29 -5.68 -6.09
C ASP A 37 2.04 -6.02 -4.80
N ALA A 38 3.14 -6.77 -4.88
CA ALA A 38 3.96 -7.12 -3.72
C ALA A 38 4.52 -5.87 -3.01
N PHE A 39 4.96 -4.86 -3.76
CA PHE A 39 5.44 -3.61 -3.19
C PHE A 39 4.32 -2.82 -2.52
N MET A 40 3.14 -2.74 -3.14
CA MET A 40 1.99 -2.03 -2.57
C MET A 40 1.45 -2.71 -1.33
N GLU A 41 1.41 -4.05 -1.30
CA GLU A 41 1.05 -4.82 -0.12
C GLU A 41 2.02 -4.55 1.04
N ALA A 42 3.33 -4.61 0.78
CA ALA A 42 4.35 -4.28 1.76
C ALA A 42 4.21 -2.83 2.26
N PHE A 43 3.91 -1.88 1.37
CA PHE A 43 3.68 -0.48 1.73
C PHE A 43 2.49 -0.32 2.68
N TYR A 44 1.35 -0.95 2.37
CA TYR A 44 0.17 -0.90 3.25
C TYR A 44 0.46 -1.54 4.61
N ALA A 45 1.16 -2.68 4.63
CA ALA A 45 1.59 -3.31 5.87
C ALA A 45 2.52 -2.41 6.69
N THR A 46 3.41 -1.63 6.05
CA THR A 46 4.25 -0.63 6.72
C THR A 46 3.42 0.49 7.35
N VAL A 47 2.41 0.99 6.64
CA VAL A 47 1.52 2.05 7.15
C VAL A 47 0.68 1.56 8.34
N ASP A 48 0.26 0.29 8.33
CA ASP A 48 -0.53 -0.32 9.41
C ASP A 48 0.32 -0.90 10.56
N ALA A 49 1.64 -0.75 10.52
CA ALA A 49 2.53 -1.25 11.59
C ALA A 49 2.09 -0.73 12.96
N ALA A 50 1.94 -1.64 13.93
CA ALA A 50 1.36 -1.34 15.24
C ALA A 50 2.41 -0.79 16.24
N SER A 51 3.69 -1.04 15.98
CA SER A 51 4.81 -0.54 16.77
C SER A 51 5.87 0.16 15.91
N GLU A 52 6.71 0.96 16.54
CA GLU A 52 7.83 1.62 15.83
C GLU A 52 8.85 0.58 15.34
N GLU A 53 9.05 -0.50 16.09
CA GLU A 53 9.94 -1.61 15.72
C GLU A 53 9.42 -2.32 14.47
N GLU A 54 8.13 -2.70 14.45
CA GLU A 54 7.49 -3.34 13.30
C GLU A 54 7.55 -2.44 12.05
N PHE A 55 7.41 -1.12 12.23
CA PHE A 55 7.54 -0.16 11.14
C PHE A 55 8.96 -0.18 10.53
N GLU A 56 10.01 -0.17 11.36
CA GLU A 56 11.39 -0.21 10.88
C GLU A 56 11.72 -1.55 10.21
N GLU A 57 11.23 -2.68 10.73
CA GLU A 57 11.36 -3.98 10.08
C GLU A 57 10.71 -4.02 8.69
N LYS A 58 9.48 -3.52 8.57
CA LYS A 58 8.79 -3.49 7.28
C LYS A 58 9.42 -2.49 6.30
N LYS A 59 10.03 -1.40 6.79
CA LYS A 59 10.84 -0.50 5.94
C LYS A 59 12.05 -1.22 5.34
N VAL A 60 12.73 -2.06 6.11
CA VAL A 60 13.81 -2.90 5.57
C VAL A 60 13.28 -3.83 4.49
N ASN A 61 12.08 -4.40 4.66
CA ASN A 61 11.45 -5.21 3.63
C ASN A 61 11.15 -4.41 2.34
N LEU A 62 10.61 -3.19 2.46
CA LEU A 62 10.39 -2.30 1.31
C LEU A 62 11.69 -2.01 0.55
N GLN A 63 12.78 -1.77 1.26
CA GLN A 63 14.10 -1.55 0.65
C GLN A 63 14.60 -2.78 -0.12
N LYS A 64 14.36 -3.99 0.40
CA LYS A 64 14.69 -5.25 -0.28
C LYS A 64 13.86 -5.47 -1.54
N LEU A 65 12.57 -5.10 -1.52
CA LEU A 65 11.69 -5.21 -2.69
C LEU A 65 12.09 -4.23 -3.80
N ASN A 66 12.30 -2.97 -3.45
CA ASN A 66 12.79 -1.97 -4.39
C ASN A 66 13.42 -0.77 -3.67
N ARG A 67 14.73 -0.58 -3.85
CA ARG A 67 15.48 0.51 -3.22
C ARG A 67 15.02 1.90 -3.69
N GLU A 68 14.78 2.10 -4.98
CA GLU A 68 14.36 3.40 -5.53
C GLU A 68 13.03 3.85 -4.92
N LEU A 69 12.06 2.95 -4.85
CA LEU A 69 10.75 3.24 -4.27
C LEU A 69 10.82 3.43 -2.75
N SER A 70 11.68 2.67 -2.06
CA SER A 70 11.95 2.90 -0.63
C SER A 70 12.54 4.30 -0.38
N ASP A 71 13.50 4.74 -1.20
CA ASP A 71 14.09 6.08 -1.10
C ASP A 71 13.06 7.16 -1.41
N TYR A 72 12.18 6.94 -2.39
CA TYR A 72 11.04 7.81 -2.66
C TYR A 72 10.14 7.96 -1.42
N LEU A 73 9.79 6.85 -0.76
CA LEU A 73 8.96 6.84 0.44
C LEU A 73 9.63 7.58 1.60
N ALA A 74 10.94 7.41 1.79
CA ALA A 74 11.72 8.12 2.79
C ALA A 74 11.70 9.64 2.59
N ASN A 75 11.93 10.09 1.35
CA ASN A 75 12.01 11.52 1.01
C ASN A 75 10.66 12.24 1.06
N HIS A 76 9.56 11.54 0.75
CA HIS A 76 8.26 12.17 0.57
C HIS A 76 7.29 11.92 1.72
N TRP A 77 7.29 10.73 2.31
CA TRP A 77 6.20 10.27 3.18
C TRP A 77 6.65 10.01 4.62
N TRP A 78 7.81 9.39 4.83
CA TRP A 78 8.25 9.01 6.19
C TRP A 78 8.55 10.20 7.11
N LYS A 79 8.81 11.39 6.56
CA LYS A 79 8.82 12.65 7.34
C LYS A 79 7.49 12.97 8.03
N TYR A 80 6.39 12.40 7.55
CA TYR A 80 5.05 12.54 8.12
C TYR A 80 4.57 11.28 8.84
N LYS A 81 5.48 10.34 9.19
CA LYS A 81 5.12 9.05 9.81
C LYS A 81 4.21 9.18 11.02
N THR A 82 4.35 10.25 11.80
CA THR A 82 3.51 10.54 12.97
C THR A 82 2.03 10.80 12.67
N LYS A 83 1.70 11.11 11.40
CA LYS A 83 0.33 11.42 10.95
C LYS A 83 -0.28 10.33 10.07
N ILE A 84 0.54 9.40 9.58
CA ILE A 84 0.12 8.41 8.58
C ILE A 84 0.30 6.97 9.03
N VAL A 85 1.25 6.69 9.93
CA VAL A 85 1.55 5.33 10.38
C VAL A 85 0.86 5.06 11.71
N ARG A 86 0.19 3.91 11.77
CA ARG A 86 -0.62 3.49 12.91
C ARG A 86 0.12 3.53 14.24
N ALA A 87 1.37 3.05 14.27
CA ALA A 87 2.23 3.05 15.46
C ALA A 87 2.35 4.42 16.16
N TRP A 88 2.21 5.52 15.41
CA TRP A 88 2.23 6.88 15.96
C TRP A 88 0.86 7.54 16.01
N THR A 89 -0.05 7.24 15.08
CA THR A 89 -1.40 7.83 15.11
C THR A 89 -2.23 7.27 16.27
N ASP A 90 -2.10 5.98 16.59
CA ASP A 90 -2.86 5.33 17.67
C ASP A 90 -2.38 5.76 19.08
N ARG A 91 -1.17 6.34 19.21
CA ARG A 91 -0.66 6.87 20.49
C ARG A 91 -1.40 8.11 20.96
N TYR A 92 -2.08 8.81 20.06
CA TYR A 92 -3.03 9.84 20.42
C TYR A 92 -4.39 9.15 20.58
N ARG A 93 -4.76 8.83 21.84
CA ARG A 93 -6.10 8.36 22.23
C ARG A 93 -7.17 9.35 21.73
N HIS A 94 -7.62 9.18 20.50
CA HIS A 94 -8.84 9.82 20.03
C HIS A 94 -10.01 9.03 20.61
N PHE A 95 -10.70 9.65 21.56
CA PHE A 95 -11.98 9.18 22.10
C PHE A 95 -12.92 8.83 20.95
N GLY A 96 -13.17 7.54 20.76
CA GLY A 96 -14.49 7.03 20.39
C GLY A 96 -15.07 7.37 19.02
N VAL A 97 -14.32 7.89 18.05
CA VAL A 97 -14.75 7.90 16.64
C VAL A 97 -13.61 7.41 15.77
N ARG A 98 -13.41 6.09 15.82
CA ARG A 98 -12.60 5.38 14.84
C ARG A 98 -13.45 5.20 13.59
N ASP A 99 -13.53 6.23 12.75
CA ASP A 99 -13.99 6.04 11.39
C ASP A 99 -12.86 5.37 10.58
N THR A 100 -12.62 4.09 10.88
CA THR A 100 -11.86 3.17 10.03
C THR A 100 -12.81 2.33 9.17
N SER A 101 -14.00 2.86 8.85
CA SER A 101 -14.97 2.15 8.01
C SER A 101 -14.52 2.02 6.54
N PHE A 102 -13.48 2.75 6.10
CA PHE A 102 -12.98 2.74 4.70
C PHE A 102 -11.77 1.83 4.46
N VAL A 103 -10.96 1.55 5.48
CA VAL A 103 -9.74 0.74 5.33
C VAL A 103 -10.07 -0.74 5.07
N GLU A 104 -11.21 -1.22 5.57
CA GLU A 104 -11.68 -2.60 5.44
C GLU A 104 -12.29 -2.95 4.06
N GLY A 105 -12.67 -1.99 3.21
CA GLY A 105 -13.07 -2.29 1.84
C GLY A 105 -11.88 -2.63 0.91
N ALA A 106 -10.69 -2.11 1.22
CA ALA A 106 -9.56 -2.07 0.28
C ALA A 106 -8.62 -3.30 0.35
N HIS A 107 -8.53 -3.99 1.48
CA HIS A 107 -7.86 -5.30 1.60
C HIS A 107 -8.80 -6.49 1.28
N ALA A 108 -10.13 -6.29 1.23
CA ALA A 108 -11.12 -7.34 0.98
C ALA A 108 -11.09 -7.94 -0.45
N LYS A 109 -10.36 -7.35 -1.40
CA LYS A 109 -10.23 -7.87 -2.78
C LYS A 109 -9.04 -8.82 -3.00
N CYS A 110 -8.24 -9.14 -1.98
CA CYS A 110 -7.20 -10.15 -2.13
C CYS A 110 -7.73 -11.58 -2.41
N LYS A 111 -9.05 -11.85 -2.47
CA LYS A 111 -9.57 -13.20 -2.78
C LYS A 111 -10.93 -13.26 -3.50
N ILE A 112 -11.11 -12.63 -4.65
CA ILE A 112 -12.21 -12.99 -5.57
C ILE A 112 -11.64 -13.02 -7.00
N TRP A 113 -10.84 -14.04 -7.38
CA TRP A 113 -11.36 -15.21 -8.10
C TRP A 113 -10.39 -16.41 -8.03
N LEU A 114 -10.44 -17.16 -6.93
CA LEU A 114 -10.09 -18.60 -6.89
C LEU A 114 -11.37 -19.47 -6.84
N ARG A 115 -12.49 -18.95 -7.36
CA ARG A 115 -13.78 -19.67 -7.41
C ARG A 115 -14.47 -19.44 -8.73
N GLY A 116 -14.28 -20.41 -9.60
CA GLY A 116 -15.01 -20.62 -10.84
C GLY A 116 -14.42 -21.86 -11.49
N SER A 117 -14.75 -23.00 -10.87
CA SER A 117 -14.52 -24.36 -11.34
C SER A 117 -14.99 -24.59 -12.77
#